data_AF-L0A8I0-F1
#
_entry.id   AF-L0A8I0-F1
#
_cell.length_a   1.000
_cell.length_b   1.000
_cell.length_c   1.000
_cell.angle_alpha   90.00
_cell.angle_beta   90.00
_cell.angle_gamma   90.00
#
_symmetry.space_group_name_H-M   'P 1'
#
loop_
_entity.id
_entity.type
_entity.pdbx_description
1 polymer ?
#
loop_
_entity_poly.entity_id
_entity_poly.type
_entity_poly.pdbx_seq_one_letter_code
_entity_poly.pdbx_strand_id
1 'polypeptide(L)'
;MPTSKQPSPLSPTVPMVDTLLAYVGKTANPILSKIHITRKGNRRYNPEDILLPEGFEAEVVATGFNAPVHCCFDEQGNCYVSEAGHKVDSKPRVLKVNTQTGEYETFFDLPEERWIKTGAFTGACWHQGRFYFMNTDTFSRLGEDGSIEDLVTDLPGRGDHQANYPVVGPDGKIYFGQGTATNLAVVGPDDYAYEWLRLFPDFHDRPGADIILTGQNYESQNVLGSLRETVKTGAYVPYGTETHPGQVIKGTVKCNGSVLRCDPDGSNLELVAWGFRNPYGVAFHPDGRLFATEHNIDERSRRQIIGDTEDLYEVKQGEWYGWPDFAGGVRLDDPRFRGRGQEPVIANHPNPNPPKPFATFDDHAGVNGLDFCRDERFGFYGDAFIALFGDIAPVTARSPSPRGFKVVRVEMNTGRVFDFAVNKIAGPASKFPQLGLERPSHCQFGPDGALYIVDWGQIQIAPEVGGIRMPLHTGALWRVRRTQGPRGEQPQAPREISYITRNAVIYGALAAGVAVGVGLVRWALRARR
;
A
#
# COMPACT_ATOMS: atom_id res chain seq x y z
N MET A 1 -16.63 31.20 -15.15
CA MET A 1 -15.60 31.10 -14.08
C MET A 1 -16.31 30.89 -12.75
N PRO A 2 -16.23 29.71 -12.13
CA PRO A 2 -16.67 29.53 -10.76
C PRO A 2 -15.51 29.81 -9.82
N THR A 3 -15.65 30.82 -8.97
CA THR A 3 -14.72 31.16 -7.89
C THR A 3 -14.73 30.04 -6.84
N SER A 4 -13.70 29.20 -6.83
CA SER A 4 -13.45 28.24 -5.75
C SER A 4 -13.11 29.03 -4.48
N LYS A 5 -14.03 29.04 -3.51
CA LYS A 5 -13.67 29.45 -2.14
C LYS A 5 -12.65 28.45 -1.62
N GLN A 6 -11.43 28.91 -1.36
CA GLN A 6 -10.41 28.12 -0.68
C GLN A 6 -10.97 27.61 0.66
N PRO A 7 -10.79 26.31 1.00
CA PRO A 7 -11.11 25.83 2.33
C PRO A 7 -10.22 26.55 3.34
N SER A 8 -10.80 27.01 4.46
CA SER A 8 -10.05 27.64 5.55
C SER A 8 -8.90 26.72 6.01
N PRO A 9 -7.75 27.26 6.42
CA PRO A 9 -6.68 26.45 6.98
C PRO A 9 -7.20 25.69 8.21
N LEU A 10 -7.22 24.35 8.13
CA LEU A 10 -7.42 23.51 9.30
C LEU A 10 -6.36 23.91 10.34
N SER A 11 -6.78 24.22 11.57
CA SER A 11 -5.89 24.73 12.59
C SER A 11 -4.78 23.71 12.92
N PRO A 12 -3.57 24.16 13.27
CA PRO A 12 -2.44 23.30 13.65
C PRO A 12 -2.62 22.61 15.02
N THR A 13 -3.85 22.40 15.48
CA THR A 13 -4.17 21.88 16.83
C THR A 13 -4.97 20.59 16.81
N VAL A 14 -5.16 19.95 15.65
CA VAL A 14 -5.90 18.69 15.60
C VAL A 14 -5.03 17.54 16.15
N PRO A 15 -5.52 16.70 17.08
CA PRO A 15 -4.74 15.59 17.65
C PRO A 15 -4.28 14.60 16.57
N MET A 16 -3.01 14.18 16.64
CA MET A 16 -2.46 13.08 15.85
C MET A 16 -3.09 11.77 16.34
N VAL A 17 -3.96 11.18 15.52
CA VAL A 17 -4.75 9.98 15.88
C VAL A 17 -3.80 8.81 16.16
N ASP A 18 -2.77 8.66 15.33
CA ASP A 18 -1.65 7.73 15.48
C ASP A 18 -0.97 7.84 16.86
N THR A 19 -0.58 9.06 17.25
CA THR A 19 0.13 9.31 18.50
C THR A 19 -0.79 9.03 19.70
N LEU A 20 -2.06 9.37 19.61
CA LEU A 20 -3.06 9.01 20.63
C LEU A 20 -3.23 7.48 20.70
N LEU A 21 -3.34 6.80 19.56
CA LEU A 21 -3.41 5.34 19.49
C LEU A 21 -2.17 4.68 20.09
N ALA A 22 -0.98 5.25 19.89
CA ALA A 22 0.25 4.77 20.50
C ALA A 22 0.19 4.84 22.03
N TYR A 23 -0.27 5.96 22.58
CA TYR A 23 -0.33 6.18 24.03
C TYR A 23 -1.41 5.34 24.70
N VAL A 24 -2.60 5.24 24.08
CA VAL A 24 -3.68 4.36 24.54
C VAL A 24 -3.26 2.91 24.39
N GLY A 25 -2.70 2.53 23.25
CA GLY A 25 -2.23 1.18 22.97
C GLY A 25 -1.18 0.74 23.98
N LYS A 26 -0.26 1.62 24.37
CA LYS A 26 0.74 1.28 25.39
C LYS A 26 0.14 0.94 26.76
N THR A 27 -0.91 1.64 27.18
CA THR A 27 -1.57 1.38 28.48
C THR A 27 -2.57 0.23 28.41
N ALA A 28 -3.29 0.10 27.30
CA ALA A 28 -4.39 -0.86 27.13
C ALA A 28 -3.95 -2.21 26.56
N ASN A 29 -2.94 -2.27 25.68
CA ASN A 29 -2.53 -3.50 25.02
C ASN A 29 -2.13 -4.64 25.97
N PRO A 30 -1.48 -4.42 27.13
CA PRO A 30 -1.19 -5.51 28.08
C PRO A 30 -2.45 -6.24 28.59
N ILE A 31 -3.61 -5.57 28.54
CA ILE A 31 -4.92 -6.14 28.90
C ILE A 31 -5.58 -6.73 27.65
N LEU A 32 -5.64 -5.94 26.58
CA LEU A 32 -6.38 -6.30 25.37
C LEU A 32 -5.74 -7.42 24.56
N SER A 33 -4.40 -7.55 24.57
CA SER A 33 -3.68 -8.58 23.81
C SER A 33 -3.97 -10.01 24.29
N LYS A 34 -4.66 -10.18 25.42
CA LYS A 34 -5.15 -11.48 25.90
C LYS A 34 -6.41 -11.93 25.15
N ILE A 35 -7.09 -11.01 24.47
CA ILE A 35 -8.29 -11.26 23.69
C ILE A 35 -7.87 -11.70 22.29
N HIS A 36 -8.31 -12.89 21.87
CA HIS A 36 -8.05 -13.42 20.54
C HIS A 36 -9.35 -13.40 19.74
N ILE A 37 -9.37 -12.61 18.66
CA ILE A 37 -10.53 -12.48 17.77
C ILE A 37 -10.16 -13.01 16.39
N THR A 38 -10.71 -14.17 16.05
CA THR A 38 -10.58 -14.72 14.71
C THR A 38 -11.51 -13.98 13.75
N ARG A 39 -10.93 -13.30 12.75
CA ARG A 39 -11.68 -12.57 11.71
C ARG A 39 -11.70 -13.39 10.43
N LYS A 40 -12.89 -13.84 10.02
CA LYS A 40 -13.13 -14.56 8.77
C LYS A 40 -14.42 -14.05 8.16
N GLY A 41 -14.49 -13.98 6.83
CA GLY A 41 -15.73 -13.63 6.15
C GLY A 41 -15.74 -14.13 4.73
N ASN A 42 -16.73 -14.95 4.38
CA ASN A 42 -17.00 -15.27 2.97
C ASN A 42 -17.72 -14.06 2.36
N ARG A 43 -16.92 -13.17 1.77
CA ARG A 43 -17.41 -12.03 1.00
C ARG A 43 -18.19 -12.55 -0.22
N ARG A 44 -19.26 -11.84 -0.60
CA ARG A 44 -19.96 -12.08 -1.87
C ARG A 44 -19.43 -11.11 -2.92
N TYR A 45 -19.57 -11.50 -4.18
CA TYR A 45 -18.98 -10.78 -5.31
C TYR A 45 -20.02 -10.65 -6.42
N ASN A 46 -20.03 -9.51 -7.10
CA ASN A 46 -20.89 -9.25 -8.25
C ASN A 46 -20.12 -8.42 -9.29
N PRO A 47 -19.65 -9.01 -10.41
CA PRO A 47 -18.96 -8.27 -11.46
C PRO A 47 -19.78 -7.11 -12.02
N GLU A 48 -21.11 -7.24 -12.05
CA GLU A 48 -22.00 -6.19 -12.55
C GLU A 48 -21.93 -4.89 -11.75
N ASP A 49 -21.39 -4.92 -10.52
CA ASP A 49 -21.17 -3.71 -9.72
C ASP A 49 -19.88 -2.96 -10.08
N ILE A 50 -19.08 -3.51 -10.98
CA ILE A 50 -17.89 -2.88 -11.55
C ILE A 50 -18.27 -2.25 -12.89
N LEU A 51 -18.19 -0.94 -12.96
CA LEU A 51 -18.30 -0.16 -14.18
C LEU A 51 -16.96 -0.22 -14.93
N LEU A 52 -17.04 -0.58 -16.20
CA LEU A 52 -15.93 -0.65 -17.15
C LEU A 52 -16.22 0.24 -18.38
N PRO A 53 -15.20 0.61 -19.18
CA PRO A 53 -15.45 1.21 -20.48
C PRO A 53 -16.26 0.28 -21.35
N GLU A 54 -17.00 0.84 -22.31
CA GLU A 54 -17.69 0.05 -23.32
C GLU A 54 -16.73 -0.95 -23.98
N GLY A 55 -17.22 -2.16 -24.23
CA GLY A 55 -16.41 -3.21 -24.85
C GLY A 55 -15.52 -4.01 -23.90
N PHE A 56 -15.69 -3.86 -22.57
CA PHE A 56 -15.00 -4.67 -21.57
C PHE A 56 -16.00 -5.34 -20.62
N GLU A 57 -15.62 -6.49 -20.11
CA GLU A 57 -16.39 -7.25 -19.11
C GLU A 57 -15.46 -7.71 -17.98
N ALA A 58 -15.99 -7.73 -16.75
CA ALA A 58 -15.31 -8.28 -15.58
C ALA A 58 -15.94 -9.62 -15.20
N GLU A 59 -15.13 -10.52 -14.65
CA GLU A 59 -15.58 -11.73 -13.99
C GLU A 59 -14.73 -12.04 -12.76
N VAL A 60 -15.31 -12.79 -11.83
CA VAL A 60 -14.58 -13.33 -10.69
C VAL A 60 -13.92 -14.63 -11.13
N VAL A 61 -12.59 -14.72 -11.02
CA VAL A 61 -11.85 -15.96 -11.31
C VAL A 61 -11.86 -16.88 -10.10
N ALA A 62 -11.43 -16.37 -8.95
CA ALA A 62 -11.32 -17.14 -7.72
C ALA A 62 -11.50 -16.23 -6.50
N THR A 63 -11.94 -16.81 -5.38
CA THR A 63 -12.23 -16.08 -4.14
C THR A 63 -11.79 -16.90 -2.93
N GLY A 64 -11.84 -16.29 -1.75
CA GLY A 64 -11.51 -16.99 -0.50
C GLY A 64 -10.03 -16.89 -0.14
N PHE A 65 -9.30 -15.96 -0.75
CA PHE A 65 -7.91 -15.67 -0.44
C PHE A 65 -7.75 -14.89 0.87
N ASN A 66 -6.58 -15.05 1.49
CA ASN A 66 -6.18 -14.37 2.71
C ASN A 66 -5.30 -13.17 2.39
N ALA A 67 -5.92 -12.03 2.04
CA ALA A 67 -5.18 -10.83 1.66
C ALA A 67 -4.17 -11.09 0.53
N PRO A 68 -4.67 -11.49 -0.67
CA PRO A 68 -3.82 -11.69 -1.82
C PRO A 68 -3.23 -10.33 -2.25
N VAL A 69 -1.94 -10.33 -2.58
CA VAL A 69 -1.19 -9.10 -2.83
C VAL A 69 -0.77 -8.96 -4.29
N HIS A 70 -0.52 -10.09 -4.96
CA HIS A 70 0.12 -10.17 -6.26
C HIS A 70 -0.27 -11.47 -6.97
N CYS A 71 -0.27 -11.46 -8.30
CA CYS A 71 -0.32 -12.68 -9.10
C CYS A 71 0.72 -12.62 -10.23
N CYS A 72 1.24 -13.78 -10.60
CA CYS A 72 2.18 -13.93 -11.72
C CYS A 72 1.84 -15.16 -12.56
N PHE A 73 2.43 -15.23 -13.75
CA PHE A 73 2.26 -16.35 -14.68
C PHE A 73 3.60 -17.02 -14.96
N ASP A 74 3.60 -18.35 -15.10
CA ASP A 74 4.75 -19.06 -15.65
C ASP A 74 4.73 -19.06 -17.19
N GLU A 75 5.77 -19.63 -17.80
CA GLU A 75 5.92 -19.73 -19.24
C GLU A 75 4.86 -20.62 -19.91
N GLN A 76 4.18 -21.48 -19.14
CA GLN A 76 3.07 -22.32 -19.61
C GLN A 76 1.70 -21.64 -19.43
N GLY A 77 1.68 -20.45 -18.82
CA GLY A 77 0.48 -19.66 -18.57
C GLY A 77 -0.31 -20.06 -17.33
N ASN A 78 0.27 -20.84 -16.40
CA ASN A 78 -0.35 -21.10 -15.12
C ASN A 78 -0.30 -19.84 -14.24
N CYS A 79 -1.39 -19.54 -13.54
CA CYS A 79 -1.49 -18.39 -12.65
C CYS A 79 -1.11 -18.76 -11.21
N TYR A 80 -0.33 -17.91 -10.55
CA TYR A 80 0.09 -18.07 -9.16
C TYR A 80 -0.30 -16.83 -8.37
N VAL A 81 -1.11 -16.98 -7.32
CA VAL A 81 -1.54 -15.90 -6.43
C VAL A 81 -0.76 -15.97 -5.13
N SER A 82 -0.09 -14.87 -4.78
CA SER A 82 0.62 -14.70 -3.51
C SER A 82 -0.31 -14.06 -2.49
N GLU A 83 -0.38 -14.61 -1.29
CA GLU A 83 -1.24 -14.12 -0.20
C GLU A 83 -0.53 -14.04 1.15
N ALA A 84 -1.23 -13.50 2.14
CA ALA A 84 -0.72 -12.98 3.40
C ALA A 84 0.19 -11.76 3.23
N GLY A 85 -0.41 -10.70 2.68
CA GLY A 85 0.15 -9.37 2.78
C GLY A 85 0.26 -8.85 4.22
N HIS A 86 0.48 -7.54 4.35
CA HIS A 86 0.73 -6.88 5.61
C HIS A 86 -0.45 -6.99 6.62
N LYS A 87 -0.13 -7.26 7.89
CA LYS A 87 -1.08 -7.31 9.04
C LYS A 87 -2.21 -8.35 8.90
N VAL A 88 -1.87 -9.51 8.37
CA VAL A 88 -2.76 -10.68 8.24
C VAL A 88 -2.35 -11.73 9.28
N ASP A 89 -3.30 -12.29 10.01
CA ASP A 89 -3.03 -13.36 10.97
C ASP A 89 -3.09 -14.74 10.29
N SER A 90 -2.31 -14.90 9.20
CA SER A 90 -2.15 -16.14 8.43
C SER A 90 -0.72 -16.21 7.89
N LYS A 91 -0.14 -17.41 7.88
CA LYS A 91 1.13 -17.64 7.20
C LYS A 91 1.01 -17.35 5.69
N PRO A 92 2.08 -16.87 5.03
CA PRO A 92 2.11 -16.71 3.59
C PRO A 92 1.99 -18.01 2.81
N ARG A 93 1.27 -17.91 1.69
CA ARG A 93 1.06 -18.99 0.74
C ARG A 93 1.10 -18.46 -0.68
N VAL A 94 1.50 -19.34 -1.59
CA VAL A 94 1.32 -19.17 -3.02
C VAL A 94 0.38 -20.25 -3.51
N LEU A 95 -0.67 -19.84 -4.21
CA LEU A 95 -1.73 -20.71 -4.71
C LEU A 95 -1.63 -20.79 -6.22
N LYS A 96 -1.60 -21.99 -6.79
CA LYS A 96 -1.71 -22.20 -8.23
C LYS A 96 -3.19 -22.23 -8.60
N VAL A 97 -3.61 -21.27 -9.43
CA VAL A 97 -5.02 -21.04 -9.77
C VAL A 97 -5.27 -21.45 -11.22
N ASN A 98 -6.26 -22.32 -11.43
CA ASN A 98 -6.81 -22.56 -12.75
C ASN A 98 -7.72 -21.38 -13.12
N THR A 99 -7.29 -20.55 -14.06
CA THR A 99 -8.02 -19.33 -14.40
C THR A 99 -9.31 -19.57 -15.19
N GLN A 100 -9.58 -20.80 -15.62
CA GLN A 100 -10.82 -21.16 -16.32
C GLN A 100 -11.88 -21.69 -15.35
N THR A 101 -11.47 -22.49 -14.36
CA THR A 101 -12.41 -23.11 -13.40
C THR A 101 -12.51 -22.35 -12.08
N GLY A 102 -11.51 -21.54 -11.75
CA GLY A 102 -11.39 -20.86 -10.45
C GLY A 102 -10.89 -21.76 -9.32
N GLU A 103 -10.68 -23.04 -9.59
CA GLU A 103 -10.09 -23.98 -8.62
C GLU A 103 -8.61 -23.66 -8.41
N TYR A 104 -8.13 -23.91 -7.19
CA TYR A 104 -6.74 -23.69 -6.85
C TYR A 104 -6.24 -24.67 -5.80
N GLU A 105 -4.93 -24.90 -5.82
CA GLU A 105 -4.19 -25.69 -4.84
C GLU A 105 -3.04 -24.88 -4.26
N THR A 106 -2.58 -25.25 -3.06
CA THR A 106 -1.38 -24.65 -2.51
C THR A 106 -0.17 -25.13 -3.29
N PHE A 107 0.53 -24.19 -3.94
CA PHE A 107 1.80 -24.45 -4.62
C PHE A 107 2.96 -24.41 -3.63
N PHE A 108 2.94 -23.44 -2.72
CA PHE A 108 4.01 -23.22 -1.75
C PHE A 108 3.45 -22.60 -0.46
N ASP A 109 3.88 -23.13 0.67
CA ASP A 109 3.64 -22.56 2.01
C ASP A 109 4.97 -22.03 2.55
N LEU A 110 5.00 -20.78 3.01
CA LEU A 110 6.18 -20.28 3.72
C LEU A 110 6.26 -20.96 5.10
N PRO A 111 7.40 -21.55 5.48
CA PRO A 111 7.62 -22.09 6.82
C PRO A 111 7.41 -21.02 7.90
N GLU A 112 6.84 -21.42 9.05
CA GLU A 112 6.45 -20.48 10.11
C GLU A 112 7.64 -19.73 10.69
N GLU A 113 8.80 -20.37 10.78
CA GLU A 113 10.06 -19.79 11.25
C GLU A 113 10.62 -18.70 10.32
N ARG A 114 10.17 -18.65 9.06
CA ARG A 114 10.53 -17.60 8.08
C ARG A 114 9.50 -16.48 8.03
N TRP A 115 8.34 -16.64 8.67
CA TRP A 115 7.31 -15.62 8.69
C TRP A 115 7.60 -14.58 9.76
N ILE A 116 7.85 -13.35 9.33
CA ILE A 116 8.06 -12.22 10.22
C ILE A 116 6.70 -11.68 10.62
N LYS A 117 6.39 -11.70 11.92
CA LYS A 117 5.17 -11.07 12.45
C LYS A 117 5.18 -9.58 12.10
N THR A 118 4.05 -9.08 11.61
CA THR A 118 3.90 -7.72 11.00
C THR A 118 4.63 -7.51 9.68
N GLY A 119 5.40 -8.48 9.17
CA GLY A 119 5.93 -8.46 7.82
C GLY A 119 4.87 -8.76 6.76
N ALA A 120 5.31 -8.85 5.51
CA ALA A 120 4.45 -9.23 4.39
C ALA A 120 5.21 -10.07 3.37
N PHE A 121 4.51 -11.06 2.81
CA PHE A 121 4.87 -11.62 1.52
C PHE A 121 4.31 -10.69 0.46
N THR A 122 5.16 -10.11 -0.39
CA THR A 122 4.75 -9.01 -1.28
C THR A 122 4.50 -9.43 -2.72
N GLY A 123 5.04 -10.58 -3.13
CA GLY A 123 4.76 -11.18 -4.43
C GLY A 123 5.90 -12.03 -4.95
N ALA A 124 5.80 -12.40 -6.22
CA ALA A 124 6.66 -13.35 -6.86
C ALA A 124 6.70 -13.17 -8.38
N CYS A 125 7.75 -13.69 -9.01
CA CYS A 125 7.85 -13.77 -10.47
C CYS A 125 8.46 -15.10 -10.91
N TRP A 126 8.11 -15.52 -12.12
CA TRP A 126 8.77 -16.62 -12.81
C TRP A 126 9.85 -16.08 -13.74
N HIS A 127 11.01 -16.76 -13.76
CA HIS A 127 12.06 -16.48 -14.73
C HIS A 127 12.83 -17.77 -15.04
N GLN A 128 12.88 -18.16 -16.33
CA GLN A 128 13.61 -19.34 -16.80
C GLN A 128 13.24 -20.62 -16.02
N GLY A 129 11.94 -20.86 -15.88
CA GLY A 129 11.41 -22.01 -15.13
C GLY A 129 11.68 -21.99 -13.62
N ARG A 130 12.12 -20.87 -13.04
CA ARG A 130 12.38 -20.72 -11.60
C ARG A 130 11.44 -19.72 -10.95
N PHE A 131 11.01 -20.03 -9.72
CA PHE A 131 10.08 -19.20 -8.95
C PHE A 131 10.82 -18.36 -7.91
N TYR A 132 10.74 -17.05 -8.05
CA TYR A 132 11.37 -16.07 -7.17
C TYR A 132 10.31 -15.34 -6.37
N PHE A 133 10.59 -15.02 -5.11
CA PHE A 133 9.63 -14.32 -4.26
C PHE A 133 10.29 -13.41 -3.24
N MET A 134 9.49 -12.46 -2.74
CA MET A 134 9.90 -11.51 -1.73
C MET A 134 9.10 -11.73 -0.44
N ASN A 135 9.81 -11.79 0.68
CA ASN A 135 9.23 -11.89 2.01
C ASN A 135 9.90 -10.90 2.95
N THR A 136 9.22 -9.78 3.23
CA THR A 136 9.60 -8.73 4.19
C THR A 136 10.98 -8.11 3.95
N ASP A 137 12.05 -8.82 4.30
CA ASP A 137 13.45 -8.40 4.28
C ASP A 137 14.36 -9.33 3.45
N THR A 138 13.78 -10.29 2.73
CA THR A 138 14.52 -11.33 2.03
C THR A 138 13.94 -11.61 0.64
N PHE A 139 14.83 -11.62 -0.36
CA PHE A 139 14.58 -12.10 -1.71
C PHE A 139 15.09 -13.55 -1.83
N SER A 140 14.20 -14.46 -2.21
CA SER A 140 14.46 -15.90 -2.22
C SER A 140 13.96 -16.54 -3.52
N ARG A 141 14.41 -17.78 -3.74
CA ARG A 141 13.97 -18.64 -4.83
C ARG A 141 13.61 -20.03 -4.30
N LEU A 142 12.65 -20.70 -4.95
CA LEU A 142 12.41 -22.13 -4.72
C LEU A 142 13.38 -23.01 -5.54
N GLY A 143 14.02 -23.95 -4.86
CA GLY A 143 14.78 -25.03 -5.45
C GLY A 143 13.87 -26.06 -6.13
N GLU A 144 14.46 -26.90 -6.99
CA GLU A 144 13.73 -27.95 -7.73
C GLU A 144 13.10 -29.01 -6.80
N ASP A 145 13.68 -29.18 -5.61
CA ASP A 145 13.20 -30.06 -4.54
C ASP A 145 12.17 -29.39 -3.61
N GLY A 146 11.81 -28.13 -3.89
CA GLY A 146 10.93 -27.33 -3.05
C GLY A 146 11.62 -26.64 -1.87
N SER A 147 12.95 -26.75 -1.73
CA SER A 147 13.71 -26.00 -0.73
C SER A 147 13.71 -24.49 -1.02
N ILE A 148 13.96 -23.68 0.01
CA ILE A 148 14.07 -22.21 -0.13
C ILE A 148 15.55 -21.83 -0.11
N GLU A 149 15.98 -21.15 -1.17
CA GLU A 149 17.31 -20.54 -1.28
C GLU A 149 17.19 -19.03 -1.12
N ASP A 150 17.83 -18.48 -0.08
CA ASP A 150 17.85 -17.04 0.15
C ASP A 150 18.98 -16.40 -0.66
N LEU A 151 18.61 -15.50 -1.57
CA LEU A 151 19.52 -14.88 -2.54
C LEU A 151 20.03 -13.53 -2.02
N VAL A 152 19.15 -12.71 -1.46
CA VAL A 152 19.50 -11.43 -0.82
C VAL A 152 18.75 -11.29 0.50
N THR A 153 19.49 -11.21 1.61
CA THR A 153 18.98 -11.08 2.98
C THR A 153 19.27 -9.70 3.57
N ASP A 154 18.73 -9.39 4.75
CA ASP A 154 18.96 -8.11 5.47
C ASP A 154 18.60 -6.87 4.61
N LEU A 155 17.56 -7.00 3.78
CA LEU A 155 16.92 -5.85 3.18
C LEU A 155 16.15 -5.08 4.28
N PRO A 156 16.14 -3.74 4.26
CA PRO A 156 15.57 -2.97 5.36
C PRO A 156 14.03 -2.88 5.28
N GLY A 157 13.33 -4.02 5.34
CA GLY A 157 11.87 -4.10 5.15
C GLY A 157 11.04 -4.38 6.41
N ARG A 158 11.58 -4.09 7.60
CA ARG A 158 10.92 -4.41 8.90
C ARG A 158 10.14 -3.24 9.53
N GLY A 159 10.03 -2.11 8.84
CA GLY A 159 9.33 -0.93 9.34
C GLY A 159 7.93 -0.79 8.75
N ASP A 160 7.54 0.44 8.43
CA ASP A 160 6.25 0.76 7.82
C ASP A 160 6.04 0.06 6.48
N HIS A 161 7.11 -0.05 5.69
CA HIS A 161 7.09 -0.66 4.37
C HIS A 161 8.19 -1.72 4.23
N GLN A 162 7.85 -2.77 3.49
CA GLN A 162 8.68 -3.94 3.24
C GLN A 162 9.41 -3.86 1.88
N ALA A 163 10.23 -4.86 1.57
CA ALA A 163 10.66 -5.11 0.20
C ALA A 163 9.47 -5.59 -0.65
N ASN A 164 9.29 -5.00 -1.83
CA ASN A 164 8.16 -5.26 -2.72
C ASN A 164 8.49 -6.35 -3.76
N TYR A 165 7.48 -6.77 -4.53
CA TYR A 165 7.58 -7.93 -5.42
C TYR A 165 8.69 -7.77 -6.48
N PRO A 166 9.36 -8.87 -6.86
CA PRO A 166 10.39 -8.86 -7.88
C PRO A 166 9.81 -8.83 -9.30
N VAL A 167 10.51 -8.17 -10.22
CA VAL A 167 10.24 -8.21 -11.66
C VAL A 167 11.52 -8.45 -12.45
N VAL A 168 11.38 -9.12 -13.58
CA VAL A 168 12.51 -9.40 -14.48
C VAL A 168 12.68 -8.24 -15.45
N GLY A 169 13.89 -7.68 -15.51
CA GLY A 169 14.26 -6.66 -16.49
C GLY A 169 14.60 -7.24 -17.87
N PRO A 170 14.59 -6.41 -18.92
CA PRO A 170 14.99 -6.82 -20.27
C PRO A 170 16.48 -7.21 -20.36
N ASP A 171 17.28 -6.86 -19.36
CA ASP A 171 18.68 -7.25 -19.19
C ASP A 171 18.85 -8.62 -18.49
N GLY A 172 17.75 -9.28 -18.11
CA GLY A 172 17.74 -10.54 -17.39
C GLY A 172 18.03 -10.42 -15.88
N LYS A 173 18.19 -9.20 -15.35
CA LYS A 173 18.33 -8.97 -13.91
C LYS A 173 16.97 -8.91 -13.22
N ILE A 174 16.96 -9.13 -11.91
CA ILE A 174 15.77 -9.01 -11.07
C ILE A 174 15.76 -7.65 -10.39
N TYR A 175 14.67 -6.90 -10.53
CA TYR A 175 14.43 -5.58 -9.96
C TYR A 175 13.34 -5.66 -8.90
N PHE A 176 13.44 -4.86 -7.83
CA PHE A 176 12.39 -4.74 -6.83
C PHE A 176 12.48 -3.40 -6.10
N GLY A 177 11.33 -2.92 -5.63
CA GLY A 177 11.26 -1.76 -4.75
C GLY A 177 11.53 -2.13 -3.29
N GLN A 178 12.08 -1.20 -2.53
CA GLN A 178 12.31 -1.29 -1.10
C GLN A 178 11.72 -0.05 -0.42
N GLY A 179 10.67 -0.24 0.38
CA GLY A 179 10.05 0.87 1.10
C GLY A 179 10.83 1.34 2.32
N THR A 180 10.38 2.44 2.91
CA THR A 180 10.96 3.07 4.10
C THR A 180 10.53 2.42 5.41
N ALA A 181 11.38 2.57 6.42
CA ALA A 181 11.08 2.17 7.78
C ALA A 181 10.02 3.06 8.42
N THR A 182 10.02 4.35 8.08
CA THR A 182 9.17 5.36 8.69
C THR A 182 8.37 6.14 7.63
N ASN A 183 7.44 6.98 8.08
CA ASN A 183 6.75 7.91 7.19
C ASN A 183 7.71 8.96 6.57
N LEU A 184 8.63 9.50 7.37
CA LEU A 184 9.40 10.72 7.07
C LEU A 184 10.79 10.75 7.75
N ALA A 185 11.52 9.64 7.67
CA ALA A 185 12.89 9.43 8.16
C ALA A 185 13.13 9.55 9.66
N VAL A 186 12.10 9.76 10.49
CA VAL A 186 12.22 9.90 11.95
C VAL A 186 11.35 8.88 12.63
N VAL A 187 11.98 8.05 13.47
CA VAL A 187 11.27 7.03 14.24
C VAL A 187 10.51 7.69 15.40
N GLY A 188 9.22 7.39 15.53
CA GLY A 188 8.31 8.07 16.46
C GLY A 188 7.20 7.20 17.05
N PRO A 189 6.31 7.80 17.87
CA PRO A 189 5.15 7.11 18.43
C PRO A 189 4.20 6.51 17.39
N ASP A 190 4.13 7.08 16.19
CA ASP A 190 3.30 6.55 15.12
C ASP A 190 3.78 5.16 14.66
N ASP A 191 5.09 4.93 14.62
CA ASP A 191 5.69 3.62 14.32
C ASP A 191 5.36 2.57 15.39
N TYR A 192 5.22 3.00 16.65
CA TYR A 192 4.72 2.14 17.74
C TYR A 192 3.23 1.78 17.57
N ALA A 193 2.43 2.71 17.03
CA ALA A 193 1.03 2.44 16.65
C ALA A 193 0.94 1.56 15.40
N TYR A 194 1.94 1.61 14.52
CA TYR A 194 2.09 0.72 13.37
C TYR A 194 2.64 -0.66 13.73
N GLU A 195 2.95 -0.90 15.01
CA GLU A 195 3.32 -2.15 15.68
C GLU A 195 4.81 -2.55 15.56
N TRP A 196 5.52 -2.12 14.51
CA TRP A 196 6.88 -2.62 14.23
C TRP A 196 7.92 -2.12 15.24
N LEU A 197 7.81 -0.88 15.75
CA LEU A 197 8.82 -0.32 16.67
C LEU A 197 8.97 -1.13 17.96
N ARG A 198 7.91 -1.82 18.37
CA ARG A 198 7.91 -2.70 19.56
C ARG A 198 8.73 -3.96 19.36
N LEU A 199 8.78 -4.43 18.12
CA LEU A 199 9.45 -5.66 17.73
C LEU A 199 10.89 -5.36 17.32
N PHE A 200 11.14 -4.19 16.73
CA PHE A 200 12.43 -3.79 16.18
C PHE A 200 12.82 -2.38 16.65
N PRO A 201 13.16 -2.20 17.95
CA PRO A 201 13.39 -0.88 18.55
C PRO A 201 14.58 -0.12 17.95
N ASP A 202 15.57 -0.85 17.43
CA ASP A 202 16.77 -0.28 16.83
C ASP A 202 16.63 -0.02 15.31
N PHE A 203 15.52 -0.43 14.71
CA PHE A 203 15.30 -0.32 13.27
C PHE A 203 14.97 1.12 12.86
N HIS A 204 15.54 1.56 11.74
CA HIS A 204 15.44 2.92 11.22
C HIS A 204 15.81 2.94 9.73
N ASP A 205 15.50 4.05 9.06
CA ASP A 205 15.82 4.24 7.65
C ASP A 205 17.33 4.28 7.39
N ARG A 206 17.76 3.67 6.29
CA ARG A 206 19.15 3.68 5.79
C ARG A 206 19.20 4.43 4.46
N PRO A 207 20.03 5.47 4.28
CA PRO A 207 20.11 6.22 3.01
C PRO A 207 20.93 5.48 1.95
N GLY A 208 20.69 5.78 0.67
CA GLY A 208 21.40 5.19 -0.47
C GLY A 208 22.77 5.80 -0.77
N ALA A 209 23.02 7.01 -0.26
CA ALA A 209 24.31 7.69 -0.32
C ALA A 209 24.59 8.40 1.00
N ASP A 210 25.83 8.84 1.20
CA ASP A 210 26.19 9.65 2.36
C ASP A 210 25.37 10.95 2.35
N ILE A 211 24.68 11.22 3.46
CA ILE A 211 23.91 12.45 3.68
C ILE A 211 24.45 13.21 4.88
N ILE A 212 24.32 14.53 4.83
CA ILE A 212 24.64 15.42 5.94
C ILE A 212 23.32 15.88 6.54
N LEU A 213 23.14 15.70 7.84
CA LEU A 213 21.91 16.08 8.54
C LEU A 213 21.93 17.54 8.98
N THR A 214 20.74 18.15 9.05
CA THR A 214 20.55 19.46 9.69
C THR A 214 20.68 19.40 11.22
N GLY A 215 20.54 18.20 11.80
CA GLY A 215 20.59 17.97 13.25
C GLY A 215 19.27 18.24 13.98
N GLN A 216 18.16 18.34 13.25
CA GLN A 216 16.84 18.51 13.84
C GLN A 216 16.42 17.23 14.60
N ASN A 217 15.97 17.40 15.85
CA ASN A 217 15.49 16.33 16.71
C ASN A 217 14.05 16.59 17.15
N TYR A 218 13.24 15.53 17.16
CA TYR A 218 11.80 15.61 17.41
C TYR A 218 11.47 14.98 18.76
N GLU A 219 10.85 15.75 19.66
CA GLU A 219 10.50 15.29 20.99
C GLU A 219 9.12 14.60 21.02
N SER A 220 9.04 13.46 21.73
CA SER A 220 7.79 12.74 21.97
C SER A 220 7.79 12.02 23.32
N GLN A 221 6.62 11.58 23.79
CA GLN A 221 6.56 10.75 24.99
C GLN A 221 7.21 9.39 24.71
N ASN A 222 7.99 8.88 25.67
CA ASN A 222 8.75 7.66 25.50
C ASN A 222 7.84 6.43 25.42
N VAL A 223 7.49 5.99 24.21
CA VAL A 223 6.58 4.85 23.99
C VAL A 223 7.20 3.49 24.30
N LEU A 224 8.54 3.37 24.36
CA LEU A 224 9.23 2.15 24.77
C LEU A 224 9.54 2.09 26.28
N GLY A 225 9.62 3.23 26.96
CA GLY A 225 9.89 3.37 28.40
C GLY A 225 8.68 3.85 29.21
N SER A 226 8.78 5.01 29.87
CA SER A 226 7.68 5.62 30.63
C SER A 226 6.98 6.73 29.83
N LEU A 227 5.63 6.74 29.78
CA LEU A 227 4.89 7.87 29.15
C LEU A 227 4.96 9.18 29.93
N ARG A 228 5.59 9.19 31.11
CA ARG A 228 5.85 10.41 31.89
C ARG A 228 7.16 11.09 31.48
N GLU A 229 7.97 10.42 30.67
CA GLU A 229 9.26 10.89 30.18
C GLU A 229 9.16 11.20 28.70
N THR A 230 9.88 12.23 28.25
CA THR A 230 10.07 12.49 26.83
C THR A 230 11.38 11.90 26.34
N VAL A 231 11.43 11.66 25.03
CA VAL A 231 12.64 11.29 24.31
C VAL A 231 12.69 12.07 23.01
N LYS A 232 13.91 12.32 22.51
CA LYS A 232 14.15 13.00 21.24
C LYS A 232 14.75 12.01 20.25
N THR A 233 14.26 12.07 19.01
CA THR A 233 14.77 11.25 17.91
C THR A 233 15.15 12.14 16.73
N GLY A 234 16.33 11.94 16.17
CA GLY A 234 16.77 12.57 14.93
C GLY A 234 16.38 11.77 13.69
N ALA A 235 16.73 12.28 12.50
CA ALA A 235 16.48 11.56 11.24
C ALA A 235 17.51 10.46 10.99
N TYR A 236 17.09 9.36 10.36
CA TYR A 236 17.93 8.21 9.97
C TYR A 236 18.71 7.58 11.13
N VAL A 237 18.16 7.61 12.35
CA VAL A 237 18.76 7.00 13.54
C VAL A 237 17.69 6.24 14.35
N PRO A 238 18.09 5.27 15.20
CA PRO A 238 17.16 4.55 16.06
C PRO A 238 16.32 5.46 16.96
N TYR A 239 15.16 4.96 17.38
CA TYR A 239 14.28 5.67 18.31
C TYR A 239 15.02 6.13 19.57
N GLY A 240 14.83 7.40 19.93
CA GLY A 240 15.46 8.00 21.09
C GLY A 240 16.94 8.36 20.93
N THR A 241 17.47 8.29 19.71
CA THR A 241 18.82 8.75 19.38
C THR A 241 18.75 10.16 18.81
N GLU A 242 19.50 11.09 19.41
CA GLU A 242 19.63 12.47 18.90
C GLU A 242 20.72 12.56 17.84
N THR A 243 20.52 13.48 16.90
CA THR A 243 21.48 13.86 15.86
C THR A 243 22.01 15.28 16.11
N HIS A 244 23.08 15.66 15.42
CA HIS A 244 23.66 17.00 15.50
C HIS A 244 23.90 17.62 14.11
N PRO A 245 23.96 18.95 13.98
CA PRO A 245 24.21 19.61 12.70
C PRO A 245 25.54 19.16 12.09
N GLY A 246 25.52 18.84 10.79
CA GLY A 246 26.71 18.37 10.08
C GLY A 246 27.03 16.89 10.30
N GLN A 247 26.22 16.16 11.07
CA GLN A 247 26.38 14.72 11.22
C GLN A 247 26.22 14.01 9.87
N VAL A 248 27.17 13.13 9.55
CA VAL A 248 27.11 12.31 8.34
C VAL A 248 26.46 10.97 8.68
N ILE A 249 25.42 10.61 7.93
CA ILE A 249 24.88 9.24 7.91
C ILE A 249 25.40 8.55 6.66
N LYS A 250 26.01 7.38 6.84
CA LYS A 250 26.62 6.62 5.75
C LYS A 250 25.57 5.97 4.86
N GLY A 251 25.78 6.09 3.56
CA GLY A 251 24.99 5.40 2.55
C GLY A 251 25.27 3.90 2.49
N THR A 252 24.29 3.13 2.01
CA THR A 252 24.44 1.70 1.75
C THR A 252 23.61 1.28 0.54
N VAL A 253 24.02 0.23 -0.16
CA VAL A 253 23.24 -0.35 -1.28
C VAL A 253 21.91 -0.89 -0.79
N LYS A 254 21.87 -1.54 0.39
CA LYS A 254 20.63 -2.02 1.02
C LYS A 254 19.93 -0.88 1.76
N CYS A 255 19.54 0.15 1.03
CA CYS A 255 18.88 1.35 1.55
C CYS A 255 17.36 1.28 1.44
N ASN A 256 16.71 2.03 2.32
CA ASN A 256 15.27 2.28 2.26
C ASN A 256 14.91 3.23 1.11
N GLY A 257 13.64 3.22 0.71
CA GLY A 257 13.11 4.16 -0.27
C GLY A 257 13.82 4.06 -1.61
N SER A 258 14.01 2.84 -2.11
CA SER A 258 14.90 2.56 -3.24
C SER A 258 14.35 1.53 -4.22
N VAL A 259 14.89 1.55 -5.43
CA VAL A 259 14.77 0.45 -6.40
C VAL A 259 16.13 -0.21 -6.49
N LEU A 260 16.17 -1.52 -6.25
CA LEU A 260 17.37 -2.34 -6.28
C LEU A 260 17.30 -3.33 -7.45
N ARG A 261 18.47 -3.80 -7.90
CA ARG A 261 18.55 -4.91 -8.85
C ARG A 261 19.69 -5.87 -8.51
N CYS A 262 19.56 -7.14 -8.90
CA CYS A 262 20.61 -8.15 -8.77
C CYS A 262 20.54 -9.15 -9.93
N ASP A 263 21.57 -9.98 -10.06
CA ASP A 263 21.51 -11.15 -10.94
C ASP A 263 20.52 -12.20 -10.38
N PRO A 264 19.99 -13.12 -11.21
CA PRO A 264 19.06 -14.15 -10.76
C PRO A 264 19.59 -15.11 -9.67
N ASP A 265 20.89 -15.08 -9.37
CA ASP A 265 21.49 -15.81 -8.24
C ASP A 265 21.69 -14.94 -6.98
N GLY A 266 21.21 -13.69 -7.00
CA GLY A 266 21.36 -12.71 -5.91
C GLY A 266 22.68 -11.96 -5.91
N SER A 267 23.63 -12.33 -6.77
CA SER A 267 24.91 -11.61 -6.88
C SER A 267 24.75 -10.25 -7.55
N ASN A 268 25.79 -9.41 -7.45
CA ASN A 268 25.82 -8.08 -8.06
C ASN A 268 24.60 -7.22 -7.71
N LEU A 269 24.23 -7.21 -6.42
CA LEU A 269 23.21 -6.32 -5.90
C LEU A 269 23.66 -4.86 -6.07
N GLU A 270 22.84 -4.09 -6.77
CA GLU A 270 23.10 -2.71 -7.15
C GLU A 270 21.92 -1.81 -6.75
N LEU A 271 22.25 -0.59 -6.33
CA LEU A 271 21.28 0.47 -6.16
C LEU A 271 20.97 1.10 -7.53
N VAL A 272 19.72 1.02 -7.98
CA VAL A 272 19.28 1.68 -9.22
C VAL A 272 18.99 3.15 -8.95
N ALA A 273 18.10 3.44 -8.00
CA ALA A 273 17.70 4.78 -7.60
C ALA A 273 17.16 4.77 -6.17
N TRP A 274 17.13 5.93 -5.51
CA TRP A 274 16.63 6.06 -4.13
C TRP A 274 15.96 7.41 -3.88
N GLY A 275 15.54 7.68 -2.64
CA GLY A 275 14.77 8.89 -2.31
C GLY A 275 13.29 8.78 -2.65
N PHE A 276 12.79 7.55 -2.72
CA PHE A 276 11.37 7.23 -2.68
C PHE A 276 10.93 7.05 -1.22
N ARG A 277 9.62 7.00 -0.95
CA ARG A 277 9.10 6.52 0.33
C ARG A 277 8.80 5.03 0.24
N ASN A 278 7.96 4.63 -0.71
CA ASN A 278 7.68 3.22 -0.96
C ASN A 278 7.36 3.01 -2.45
N PRO A 279 8.39 2.68 -3.26
CA PRO A 279 8.21 2.32 -4.65
C PRO A 279 7.55 0.92 -4.68
N TYR A 280 6.22 0.90 -4.60
CA TYR A 280 5.43 -0.30 -4.33
C TYR A 280 5.44 -1.25 -5.53
N GLY A 281 5.00 -0.75 -6.68
CA GLY A 281 4.97 -1.51 -7.91
C GLY A 281 6.06 -1.07 -8.85
N VAL A 282 6.82 -2.03 -9.38
CA VAL A 282 7.83 -1.77 -10.42
C VAL A 282 7.48 -2.57 -11.66
N ALA A 283 7.54 -1.94 -12.84
CA ALA A 283 7.25 -2.62 -14.10
C ALA A 283 8.03 -2.01 -15.26
N PHE A 284 8.40 -2.87 -16.22
CA PHE A 284 9.01 -2.44 -17.46
C PHE A 284 7.95 -2.19 -18.52
N HIS A 285 7.94 -0.95 -19.03
CA HIS A 285 7.19 -0.60 -20.23
C HIS A 285 7.76 -1.36 -21.44
N PRO A 286 6.95 -1.67 -22.49
CA PRO A 286 7.43 -2.44 -23.65
C PRO A 286 8.64 -1.88 -24.40
N ASP A 287 8.94 -0.58 -24.24
CA ASP A 287 10.14 0.07 -24.78
C ASP A 287 11.41 -0.10 -23.92
N GLY A 288 11.32 -0.79 -22.78
CA GLY A 288 12.42 -1.05 -21.87
C GLY A 288 12.61 -0.02 -20.74
N ARG A 289 11.79 1.04 -20.67
CA ARG A 289 11.81 1.98 -19.53
C ARG A 289 11.23 1.34 -18.28
N LEU A 290 11.84 1.63 -17.13
CA LEU A 290 11.39 1.18 -15.81
C LEU A 290 10.50 2.24 -15.18
N PHE A 291 9.36 1.83 -14.63
CA PHE A 291 8.45 2.70 -13.89
C PHE A 291 8.20 2.16 -12.49
N ALA A 292 7.96 3.09 -11.55
CA ALA A 292 7.60 2.77 -10.18
C ALA A 292 6.37 3.57 -9.73
N THR A 293 5.39 2.89 -9.16
CA THR A 293 4.32 3.53 -8.38
C THR A 293 4.84 3.85 -6.98
N GLU A 294 4.48 5.01 -6.45
CA GLU A 294 5.06 5.56 -5.23
C GLU A 294 3.98 5.87 -4.20
N HIS A 295 4.01 5.17 -3.05
CA HIS A 295 3.18 5.50 -1.89
C HIS A 295 3.77 6.67 -1.11
N ASN A 296 3.17 7.83 -1.28
CA ASN A 296 3.67 9.09 -0.75
C ASN A 296 3.27 9.32 0.72
N ILE A 297 3.54 10.51 1.26
CA ILE A 297 3.59 10.79 2.70
C ILE A 297 2.19 10.75 3.34
N ASP A 298 2.06 10.00 4.44
CA ASP A 298 0.83 9.98 5.26
C ASP A 298 0.69 11.25 6.12
N GLU A 299 -0.55 11.61 6.49
CA GLU A 299 -0.87 12.72 7.40
C GLU A 299 -0.61 12.37 8.89
N ARG A 300 0.55 11.78 9.21
CA ARG A 300 0.96 11.34 10.56
C ARG A 300 2.42 11.69 10.90
N SER A 301 2.87 11.24 12.06
CA SER A 301 4.23 11.46 12.61
C SER A 301 4.48 12.89 13.07
N ARG A 302 5.59 13.08 13.79
CA ARG A 302 6.05 14.43 14.17
C ARG A 302 6.40 15.32 13.00
N ARG A 303 6.70 14.71 11.84
CA ARG A 303 6.94 15.43 10.61
C ARG A 303 5.71 15.54 9.69
N GLN A 304 4.49 15.37 10.21
CA GLN A 304 3.24 15.38 9.45
C GLN A 304 3.19 16.41 8.30
N ILE A 305 2.85 15.91 7.12
CA ILE A 305 2.57 16.66 5.90
C ILE A 305 1.13 16.39 5.45
N ILE A 306 0.47 17.41 4.92
CA ILE A 306 -0.87 17.39 4.34
C ILE A 306 -0.78 17.97 2.94
N GLY A 307 -1.50 17.35 1.99
CA GLY A 307 -1.54 17.78 0.60
C GLY A 307 -0.52 17.10 -0.31
N ASP A 308 0.06 15.99 0.15
CA ASP A 308 0.84 15.10 -0.70
C ASP A 308 -0.10 14.18 -1.49
N THR A 309 0.26 13.92 -2.75
CA THR A 309 -0.50 13.13 -3.72
C THR A 309 0.24 11.83 -4.03
N GLU A 310 -0.41 10.81 -4.58
CA GLU A 310 0.28 9.60 -5.02
C GLU A 310 0.88 9.78 -6.43
N ASP A 311 1.97 9.08 -6.76
CA ASP A 311 2.71 9.32 -8.00
C ASP A 311 3.10 8.03 -8.76
N LEU A 312 3.34 8.20 -10.07
CA LEU A 312 4.03 7.25 -10.94
C LEU A 312 5.30 7.93 -11.46
N TYR A 313 6.46 7.31 -11.27
CA TYR A 313 7.74 7.81 -11.74
C TYR A 313 8.32 6.93 -12.84
N GLU A 314 8.93 7.54 -13.85
CA GLU A 314 9.96 6.87 -14.65
C GLU A 314 11.23 6.78 -13.79
N VAL A 315 11.74 5.57 -13.57
CA VAL A 315 12.92 5.30 -12.74
C VAL A 315 14.18 5.44 -13.58
N LYS A 316 15.07 6.34 -13.17
CA LYS A 316 16.34 6.63 -13.83
C LYS A 316 17.50 6.25 -12.93
N GLN A 317 18.45 5.53 -13.49
CA GLN A 317 19.61 5.05 -12.75
C GLN A 317 20.44 6.21 -12.18
N GLY A 318 20.80 6.12 -10.89
CA GLY A 318 21.60 7.08 -10.16
C GLY A 318 20.83 8.27 -9.57
N GLU A 319 19.54 8.41 -9.87
CA GLU A 319 18.75 9.55 -9.39
C GLU A 319 18.31 9.41 -7.92
N TRP A 320 18.13 10.58 -7.30
CA TRP A 320 17.48 10.73 -5.99
C TRP A 320 16.12 11.42 -6.17
N TYR A 321 15.05 10.77 -5.70
CA TYR A 321 13.65 11.18 -5.95
C TYR A 321 13.07 12.10 -4.88
N GLY A 322 13.87 12.47 -3.88
CA GLY A 322 13.59 13.62 -3.02
C GLY A 322 13.08 13.34 -1.60
N TRP A 323 12.53 12.15 -1.33
CA TRP A 323 12.17 11.77 0.04
C TRP A 323 13.44 11.81 0.94
N PRO A 324 13.37 12.40 2.16
CA PRO A 324 12.15 12.72 2.92
C PRO A 324 11.82 14.22 2.96
N ASP A 325 12.45 15.04 2.11
CA ASP A 325 12.32 16.51 2.16
C ASP A 325 11.60 17.10 0.94
N PHE A 326 11.24 16.25 -0.01
CA PHE A 326 10.44 16.57 -1.18
C PHE A 326 9.31 15.55 -1.36
N ALA A 327 8.24 16.00 -2.00
CA ALA A 327 7.16 15.17 -2.49
C ALA A 327 6.71 15.67 -3.87
N GLY A 328 6.44 14.76 -4.81
CA GLY A 328 6.14 15.13 -6.21
C GLY A 328 7.24 15.96 -6.90
N GLY A 329 8.51 15.80 -6.48
CA GLY A 329 9.63 16.62 -6.94
C GLY A 329 9.62 18.08 -6.42
N VAL A 330 8.82 18.39 -5.39
CA VAL A 330 8.67 19.72 -4.80
C VAL A 330 9.07 19.68 -3.33
N ARG A 331 9.83 20.68 -2.86
CA ARG A 331 10.24 20.78 -1.46
C ARG A 331 9.04 20.90 -0.53
N LEU A 332 9.13 20.28 0.65
CA LEU A 332 8.04 20.32 1.64
C LEU A 332 7.76 21.72 2.23
N ASP A 333 8.68 22.66 2.05
CA ASP A 333 8.50 24.09 2.40
C ASP A 333 7.66 24.88 1.37
N ASP A 334 7.23 24.26 0.26
CA ASP A 334 6.30 24.86 -0.70
C ASP A 334 4.91 25.10 -0.06
N PRO A 335 4.27 26.26 -0.28
CA PRO A 335 2.97 26.60 0.32
C PRO A 335 1.81 25.65 -0.01
N ARG A 336 1.94 24.76 -1.00
CA ARG A 336 0.94 23.72 -1.27
C ARG A 336 0.82 22.74 -0.11
N PHE A 337 1.93 22.48 0.57
CA PHE A 337 1.99 21.57 1.69
C PHE A 337 1.60 22.31 2.97
N ARG A 338 0.94 21.58 3.87
CA ARG A 338 0.62 22.04 5.22
C ARG A 338 1.09 21.00 6.21
N GLY A 339 1.20 21.35 7.49
CA GLY A 339 1.58 20.39 8.52
C GLY A 339 2.55 20.99 9.53
N ARG A 340 3.39 20.14 10.13
CA ARG A 340 4.30 20.53 11.22
C ARG A 340 5.75 20.10 11.03
N GLY A 341 6.07 19.40 9.92
CA GLY A 341 7.42 18.86 9.65
C GLY A 341 7.98 19.23 8.29
N GLN A 342 7.68 20.43 7.81
CA GLN A 342 8.06 20.91 6.48
C GLN A 342 9.55 21.29 6.40
N GLU A 343 10.21 21.42 7.54
CA GLU A 343 11.63 21.66 7.63
C GLU A 343 12.46 20.47 7.08
N PRO A 344 13.57 20.75 6.38
CA PRO A 344 14.43 19.71 5.86
C PRO A 344 15.24 19.03 6.97
N VAL A 345 15.41 17.71 6.86
CA VAL A 345 16.32 16.94 7.73
C VAL A 345 17.68 16.69 7.08
N ILE A 346 17.76 16.79 5.75
CA ILE A 346 19.01 16.72 4.98
C ILE A 346 19.51 18.14 4.71
N ALA A 347 20.73 18.45 5.14
CA ALA A 347 21.36 19.76 5.00
C ALA A 347 21.86 20.04 3.57
N ASN A 348 22.32 19.00 2.87
CA ASN A 348 22.74 19.09 1.48
C ASN A 348 22.09 17.97 0.66
N HIS A 349 21.01 18.33 -0.03
CA HIS A 349 20.23 17.38 -0.83
C HIS A 349 21.07 16.81 -1.99
N PRO A 350 21.07 15.48 -2.21
CA PRO A 350 21.80 14.85 -3.33
C PRO A 350 21.45 15.48 -4.69
N ASN A 351 20.17 15.81 -4.89
CA ASN A 351 19.69 16.59 -6.02
C ASN A 351 18.72 17.68 -5.51
N PRO A 352 19.02 18.99 -5.63
CA PRO A 352 18.12 20.05 -5.16
C PRO A 352 16.86 20.22 -6.03
N ASN A 353 16.80 19.58 -7.20
CA ASN A 353 15.65 19.56 -8.11
C ASN A 353 15.37 18.11 -8.54
N PRO A 354 14.90 17.23 -7.63
CA PRO A 354 14.67 15.83 -7.92
C PRO A 354 13.62 15.66 -9.04
N PRO A 355 13.61 14.50 -9.74
CA PRO A 355 12.67 14.23 -10.82
C PRO A 355 11.21 14.46 -10.39
N LYS A 356 10.39 14.93 -11.33
CA LYS A 356 8.95 15.07 -11.13
C LYS A 356 8.21 13.79 -11.55
N PRO A 357 7.02 13.53 -11.01
CA PRO A 357 6.17 12.42 -11.42
C PRO A 357 5.90 12.45 -12.92
N PHE A 358 5.82 11.26 -13.51
CA PHE A 358 5.28 11.08 -14.86
C PHE A 358 3.76 11.26 -14.87
N ALA A 359 3.09 10.74 -13.84
CA ALA A 359 1.66 10.98 -13.58
C ALA A 359 1.42 11.08 -12.07
N THR A 360 0.35 11.78 -11.68
CA THR A 360 -0.05 12.00 -10.29
C THR A 360 -1.52 11.61 -10.12
N PHE A 361 -1.86 11.07 -8.95
CA PHE A 361 -3.20 10.60 -8.59
C PHE A 361 -3.76 11.38 -7.40
N ASP A 362 -4.99 11.04 -7.00
CA ASP A 362 -5.60 11.57 -5.79
C ASP A 362 -4.75 11.29 -4.54
N ASP A 363 -4.84 12.17 -3.55
CA ASP A 363 -4.22 12.01 -2.26
C ASP A 363 -4.70 10.72 -1.57
N HIS A 364 -3.75 9.92 -1.05
CA HIS A 364 -4.02 8.68 -0.31
C HIS A 364 -4.81 7.62 -1.11
N ALA A 365 -4.74 7.66 -2.44
CA ALA A 365 -5.39 6.67 -3.29
C ALA A 365 -4.75 5.27 -3.19
N GLY A 366 -3.56 5.14 -2.59
CA GLY A 366 -2.86 3.86 -2.40
C GLY A 366 -2.44 3.25 -3.73
N VAL A 367 -1.49 3.88 -4.41
CA VAL A 367 -1.02 3.45 -5.73
C VAL A 367 -0.14 2.19 -5.62
N ASN A 368 -0.78 1.02 -5.69
CA ASN A 368 -0.08 -0.25 -5.54
C ASN A 368 0.48 -0.75 -6.89
N GLY A 369 0.33 -2.04 -7.19
CA GLY A 369 0.99 -2.69 -8.31
C GLY A 369 0.37 -2.35 -9.67
N LEU A 370 1.21 -2.44 -10.69
CA LEU A 370 0.90 -2.09 -12.07
C LEU A 370 1.41 -3.13 -13.05
N ASP A 371 0.83 -3.11 -14.25
CA ASP A 371 1.42 -3.74 -15.43
C ASP A 371 1.07 -2.95 -16.70
N PHE A 372 1.84 -3.15 -17.75
CA PHE A 372 1.64 -2.54 -19.06
C PHE A 372 0.90 -3.49 -19.99
N CYS A 373 -0.04 -2.94 -20.74
CA CYS A 373 -0.74 -3.70 -21.77
C CYS A 373 0.22 -4.05 -22.92
N ARG A 374 0.41 -5.34 -23.18
CA ARG A 374 1.28 -5.86 -24.25
C ARG A 374 0.50 -6.54 -25.38
N ASP A 375 -0.83 -6.55 -25.29
CA ASP A 375 -1.70 -7.22 -26.24
C ASP A 375 -2.56 -6.19 -26.98
N GLU A 376 -2.34 -6.06 -28.29
CA GLU A 376 -3.12 -5.16 -29.14
C GLU A 376 -4.62 -5.48 -29.11
N ARG A 377 -4.99 -6.74 -28.87
CA ARG A 377 -6.39 -7.18 -28.80
C ARG A 377 -7.11 -6.59 -27.59
N PHE A 378 -6.40 -6.29 -26.50
CA PHE A 378 -6.98 -5.59 -25.36
C PHE A 378 -7.27 -4.12 -25.70
N GLY A 379 -6.48 -3.54 -26.61
CA GLY A 379 -6.76 -2.27 -27.25
C GLY A 379 -6.09 -1.05 -26.61
N PHE A 380 -5.23 -1.20 -25.60
CA PHE A 380 -4.50 -0.09 -24.96
C PHE A 380 -3.00 -0.36 -24.92
N TYR A 381 -2.45 -0.89 -26.02
CA TYR A 381 -1.05 -1.31 -26.09
C TYR A 381 -0.10 -0.20 -25.62
N GLY A 382 0.80 -0.54 -24.69
CA GLY A 382 1.77 0.38 -24.09
C GLY A 382 1.25 1.15 -22.88
N ASP A 383 -0.06 1.23 -22.64
CA ASP A 383 -0.59 1.94 -21.48
C ASP A 383 -0.41 1.15 -20.18
N ALA A 384 -0.22 1.87 -19.07
CA ALA A 384 -0.14 1.27 -17.73
C ALA A 384 -1.53 1.09 -17.13
N PHE A 385 -1.74 -0.03 -16.43
CA PHE A 385 -2.93 -0.31 -15.63
C PHE A 385 -2.50 -0.46 -14.18
N ILE A 386 -3.07 0.34 -13.29
CA ILE A 386 -2.57 0.52 -11.93
C ILE A 386 -3.70 0.27 -10.93
N ALA A 387 -3.42 -0.60 -9.97
CA ALA A 387 -4.31 -0.86 -8.85
C ALA A 387 -4.22 0.27 -7.81
N LEU A 388 -5.36 0.90 -7.52
CA LEU A 388 -5.49 1.87 -6.44
C LEU A 388 -6.17 1.18 -5.25
N PHE A 389 -5.37 0.81 -4.25
CA PHE A 389 -5.78 0.11 -3.03
C PHE A 389 -6.80 0.88 -2.19
N GLY A 390 -6.72 2.19 -2.27
CA GLY A 390 -7.62 3.14 -1.64
C GLY A 390 -7.27 3.51 -0.20
N ASP A 391 -7.85 4.61 0.25
CA ASP A 391 -7.52 5.21 1.53
C ASP A 391 -7.76 4.27 2.72
N ILE A 392 -7.07 4.54 3.83
CA ILE A 392 -7.33 3.91 5.13
C ILE A 392 -7.75 5.00 6.12
N ALA A 393 -8.62 5.92 5.71
CA ALA A 393 -9.07 7.00 6.58
C ALA A 393 -9.79 6.43 7.83
N PRO A 394 -9.55 6.97 9.04
CA PRO A 394 -8.73 8.15 9.35
C PRO A 394 -7.27 7.83 9.74
N VAL A 395 -6.75 6.63 9.46
CA VAL A 395 -5.43 6.16 9.92
C VAL A 395 -4.28 6.82 9.16
N THR A 396 -4.36 6.87 7.84
CA THR A 396 -3.32 7.47 6.97
C THR A 396 -3.64 8.90 6.55
N ALA A 397 -4.94 9.24 6.53
CA ALA A 397 -5.43 10.50 5.97
C ALA A 397 -6.76 10.91 6.59
N ARG A 398 -7.09 12.20 6.51
CA ARG A 398 -8.41 12.74 6.86
C ARG A 398 -9.27 12.99 5.63
N SER A 399 -9.57 11.93 4.87
CA SER A 399 -10.46 12.07 3.72
C SER A 399 -11.94 11.98 4.10
N PRO A 400 -12.79 12.96 3.72
CA PRO A 400 -14.23 12.89 3.94
C PRO A 400 -14.93 11.91 2.98
N SER A 401 -14.28 11.54 1.87
CA SER A 401 -14.82 10.68 0.81
C SER A 401 -13.81 9.59 0.42
N PRO A 402 -14.26 8.45 -0.11
CA PRO A 402 -13.36 7.40 -0.58
C PRO A 402 -12.38 7.91 -1.65
N ARG A 403 -11.09 7.60 -1.51
CA ARG A 403 -10.04 7.80 -2.53
C ARG A 403 -9.50 6.46 -2.99
N GLY A 404 -9.27 6.27 -4.29
CA GLY A 404 -8.81 4.98 -4.86
C GLY A 404 -9.93 3.92 -4.96
N PHE A 405 -9.66 2.68 -4.52
CA PHE A 405 -10.56 1.52 -4.60
C PHE A 405 -10.97 1.14 -6.03
N LYS A 406 -10.03 1.26 -6.96
CA LYS A 406 -10.29 1.14 -8.40
C LYS A 406 -9.05 0.73 -9.16
N VAL A 407 -9.21 0.44 -10.45
CA VAL A 407 -8.10 0.38 -11.40
C VAL A 407 -8.17 1.59 -12.32
N VAL A 408 -7.02 2.22 -12.53
CA VAL A 408 -6.86 3.32 -13.48
C VAL A 408 -5.94 2.91 -14.63
N ARG A 409 -6.12 3.56 -15.78
CA ARG A 409 -5.21 3.51 -16.92
C ARG A 409 -4.41 4.80 -17.00
N VAL A 410 -3.11 4.72 -17.22
CA VAL A 410 -2.27 5.87 -17.57
C VAL A 410 -1.90 5.77 -19.04
N GLU A 411 -2.29 6.79 -19.80
CA GLU A 411 -1.90 6.93 -21.20
C GLU A 411 -0.43 7.34 -21.29
N MET A 412 0.45 6.43 -21.71
CA MET A 412 1.91 6.61 -21.60
C MET A 412 2.49 7.61 -22.59
N ASN A 413 1.69 8.08 -23.56
CA ASN A 413 2.07 9.15 -24.47
C ASN A 413 1.88 10.55 -23.87
N THR A 414 0.98 10.70 -22.89
CA THR A 414 0.58 12.02 -22.36
C THR A 414 0.67 12.14 -20.84
N GLY A 415 0.76 11.02 -20.12
CA GLY A 415 0.68 10.97 -18.66
C GLY A 415 -0.74 11.15 -18.12
N ARG A 416 -1.77 11.15 -18.98
CA ARG A 416 -3.16 11.33 -18.55
C ARG A 416 -3.69 10.06 -17.88
N VAL A 417 -4.37 10.26 -16.75
CA VAL A 417 -5.00 9.18 -15.96
C VAL A 417 -6.49 9.09 -16.31
N PHE A 418 -6.96 7.89 -16.56
CA PHE A 418 -8.37 7.56 -16.79
C PHE A 418 -8.83 6.49 -15.80
N ASP A 419 -10.04 6.63 -15.28
CA ASP A 419 -10.69 5.52 -14.59
C ASP A 419 -10.89 4.36 -15.57
N PHE A 420 -10.66 3.13 -15.10
CA PHE A 420 -10.85 1.92 -15.91
C PHE A 420 -11.85 0.97 -15.27
N ALA A 421 -11.55 0.41 -14.10
CA ALA A 421 -12.49 -0.44 -13.36
C ALA A 421 -12.87 0.24 -12.05
N VAL A 422 -14.11 0.70 -11.94
CA VAL A 422 -14.63 1.42 -10.77
C VAL A 422 -15.92 0.80 -10.27
N ASN A 423 -16.18 0.86 -8.97
CA ASN A 423 -17.47 0.43 -8.45
C ASN A 423 -18.61 1.41 -8.79
N LYS A 424 -19.86 0.94 -8.91
CA LYS A 424 -21.05 1.78 -9.09
C LYS A 424 -21.19 2.88 -8.03
N ILE A 425 -20.78 2.61 -6.79
CA ILE A 425 -20.62 3.60 -5.72
C ILE A 425 -19.12 3.65 -5.42
N ALA A 426 -18.53 4.85 -5.50
CA ALA A 426 -17.11 5.04 -5.26
C ALA A 426 -16.73 4.53 -3.86
N GLY A 427 -15.62 3.82 -3.77
CA GLY A 427 -15.09 3.24 -2.54
C GLY A 427 -15.22 1.73 -2.41
N PRO A 428 -14.80 1.20 -1.25
CA PRO A 428 -14.66 -0.24 -1.02
C PRO A 428 -16.03 -0.91 -0.90
N ALA A 429 -16.22 -2.06 -1.54
CA ALA A 429 -17.50 -2.77 -1.56
C ALA A 429 -18.07 -3.04 -0.16
N SER A 430 -17.26 -3.42 0.83
CA SER A 430 -17.71 -3.70 2.20
C SER A 430 -18.33 -2.50 2.94
N LYS A 431 -18.15 -1.29 2.42
CA LYS A 431 -18.65 -0.06 3.02
C LYS A 431 -19.92 0.48 2.37
N PHE A 432 -20.38 -0.12 1.28
CA PHE A 432 -21.51 0.34 0.49
C PHE A 432 -22.40 -0.85 0.07
N PRO A 433 -23.67 -0.64 -0.34
CA PRO A 433 -24.53 -1.73 -0.78
C PRO A 433 -24.16 -2.20 -2.19
N GLN A 434 -22.97 -2.76 -2.36
CA GLN A 434 -22.41 -3.26 -3.62
C GLN A 434 -21.44 -4.42 -3.37
N LEU A 435 -21.11 -5.18 -4.41
CA LEU A 435 -20.25 -6.37 -4.31
C LEU A 435 -19.10 -6.38 -5.34
N GLY A 436 -18.70 -5.21 -5.84
CA GLY A 436 -17.62 -5.03 -6.83
C GLY A 436 -16.21 -5.16 -6.24
N LEU A 437 -15.28 -4.25 -6.51
CA LEU A 437 -13.92 -4.24 -5.97
C LEU A 437 -13.89 -3.86 -4.47
N GLU A 438 -13.00 -4.48 -3.69
CA GLU A 438 -12.74 -4.07 -2.30
C GLU A 438 -11.52 -3.16 -2.22
N ARG A 439 -10.33 -3.69 -2.50
CA ARG A 439 -9.02 -3.01 -2.44
C ARG A 439 -8.06 -3.65 -3.45
N PRO A 440 -8.08 -3.22 -4.71
CA PRO A 440 -7.13 -3.67 -5.73
C PRO A 440 -5.68 -3.49 -5.25
N SER A 441 -4.89 -4.57 -5.28
CA SER A 441 -3.48 -4.57 -4.86
C SER A 441 -2.52 -4.66 -6.04
N HIS A 442 -2.89 -5.37 -7.11
CA HIS A 442 -2.02 -5.54 -8.26
C HIS A 442 -2.82 -5.73 -9.54
N CYS A 443 -2.25 -5.25 -10.64
CA CYS A 443 -2.72 -5.46 -12.01
C CYS A 443 -1.68 -6.30 -12.75
N GLN A 444 -2.11 -7.37 -13.42
CA GLN A 444 -1.20 -8.25 -14.19
C GLN A 444 -1.88 -8.66 -15.49
N PHE A 445 -1.25 -8.45 -16.64
CA PHE A 445 -1.73 -9.05 -17.88
C PHE A 445 -1.34 -10.54 -17.92
N GLY A 446 -2.32 -11.37 -18.26
CA GLY A 446 -2.15 -12.80 -18.45
C GLY A 446 -1.84 -13.18 -19.91
N PRO A 447 -1.42 -14.43 -20.16
CA PRO A 447 -1.13 -14.93 -21.51
C PRO A 447 -2.39 -15.01 -22.41
N ASP A 448 -3.59 -14.97 -21.82
CA ASP A 448 -4.85 -14.89 -22.56
C ASP A 448 -5.19 -13.45 -23.03
N GLY A 449 -4.31 -12.48 -22.75
CA GLY A 449 -4.49 -11.07 -23.10
C GLY A 449 -5.44 -10.32 -22.16
N ALA A 450 -5.94 -10.97 -21.10
CA ALA A 450 -6.81 -10.36 -20.12
C ALA A 450 -6.03 -9.63 -19.03
N LEU A 451 -6.65 -8.62 -18.43
CA LEU A 451 -6.14 -7.95 -17.24
C LEU A 451 -6.65 -8.69 -16.00
N TYR A 452 -5.75 -9.19 -15.17
CA TYR A 452 -6.06 -9.75 -13.87
C TYR A 452 -5.89 -8.69 -12.78
N ILE A 453 -6.88 -8.61 -11.89
CA ILE A 453 -6.88 -7.67 -10.76
C ILE A 453 -6.88 -8.49 -9.48
N VAL A 454 -5.80 -8.38 -8.72
CA VAL A 454 -5.72 -8.97 -7.38
C VAL A 454 -6.42 -8.03 -6.41
N ASP A 455 -7.46 -8.50 -5.74
CA ASP A 455 -8.25 -7.73 -4.79
C ASP A 455 -7.98 -8.24 -3.37
N TRP A 456 -7.32 -7.41 -2.56
CA TRP A 456 -6.82 -7.77 -1.23
C TRP A 456 -7.95 -8.18 -0.28
N GLY A 457 -9.14 -7.63 -0.46
CA GLY A 457 -10.26 -7.88 0.44
C GLY A 457 -10.36 -6.87 1.59
N GLN A 458 -10.99 -7.28 2.68
CA GLN A 458 -11.51 -6.35 3.68
C GLN A 458 -10.45 -5.89 4.69
N ILE A 459 -10.66 -4.68 5.23
CA ILE A 459 -9.94 -4.18 6.40
C ILE A 459 -10.94 -3.99 7.54
N GLN A 460 -10.57 -4.48 8.73
CA GLN A 460 -11.30 -4.22 9.97
C GLN A 460 -10.40 -3.53 10.99
N ILE A 461 -10.98 -2.64 11.78
CA ILE A 461 -10.32 -2.09 12.98
C ILE A 461 -10.27 -3.21 14.02
N ALA A 462 -9.09 -3.39 14.61
CA ALA A 462 -8.78 -4.39 15.61
C ALA A 462 -8.21 -3.71 16.87
N PRO A 463 -9.09 -3.22 17.77
CA PRO A 463 -8.67 -2.49 18.96
C PRO A 463 -7.76 -3.31 19.88
N GLU A 464 -7.90 -4.64 19.86
CA GLU A 464 -7.18 -5.54 20.76
C GLU A 464 -5.69 -5.68 20.45
N VAL A 465 -5.31 -5.34 19.23
CA VAL A 465 -3.92 -5.22 18.76
C VAL A 465 -3.53 -3.75 18.54
N GLY A 466 -4.44 -2.82 18.79
CA GLY A 466 -4.22 -1.38 18.61
C GLY A 466 -4.07 -0.95 17.15
N GLY A 467 -4.68 -1.66 16.20
CA GLY A 467 -4.43 -1.46 14.76
C GLY A 467 -5.53 -1.96 13.84
N ILE A 468 -5.17 -2.26 12.59
CA ILE A 468 -6.05 -2.90 11.60
C ILE A 468 -5.68 -4.37 11.43
N ARG A 469 -6.68 -5.20 11.09
CA ARG A 469 -6.48 -6.60 10.71
C ARG A 469 -7.29 -6.94 9.47
N MET A 470 -6.76 -7.89 8.72
CA MET A 470 -7.38 -8.39 7.49
C MET A 470 -8.21 -9.63 7.82
N PRO A 471 -9.54 -9.61 7.63
CA PRO A 471 -10.34 -10.81 7.75
C PRO A 471 -9.97 -11.82 6.66
N LEU A 472 -9.74 -13.06 7.08
CA LEU A 472 -9.40 -14.16 6.18
C LEU A 472 -10.57 -14.47 5.23
N HIS A 473 -10.21 -15.01 4.06
CA HIS A 473 -11.12 -15.43 2.98
C HIS A 473 -11.93 -14.30 2.32
N THR A 474 -11.50 -13.05 2.43
CA THR A 474 -12.18 -11.90 1.84
C THR A 474 -11.57 -11.40 0.53
N GLY A 475 -10.41 -11.92 0.13
CA GLY A 475 -9.74 -11.55 -1.10
C GLY A 475 -10.23 -12.33 -2.32
N ALA A 476 -10.00 -11.76 -3.50
CA ALA A 476 -10.41 -12.33 -4.78
C ALA A 476 -9.40 -12.04 -5.90
N LEU A 477 -9.50 -12.82 -6.96
CA LEU A 477 -8.87 -12.57 -8.25
C LEU A 477 -9.96 -12.29 -9.26
N TRP A 478 -9.92 -11.11 -9.88
CA TRP A 478 -10.81 -10.72 -10.96
C TRP A 478 -10.08 -10.81 -12.30
N ARG A 479 -10.85 -10.94 -13.38
CA ARG A 479 -10.36 -10.86 -14.74
C ARG A 479 -11.22 -9.91 -15.54
N VAL A 480 -10.57 -9.03 -16.31
CA VAL A 480 -11.21 -8.09 -17.24
C VAL A 480 -10.78 -8.43 -18.66
N ARG A 481 -11.75 -8.61 -19.55
CA ARG A 481 -11.54 -8.99 -20.95
C ARG A 481 -12.14 -7.98 -21.91
N ARG A 482 -11.53 -7.89 -23.09
CA ARG A 482 -12.07 -7.16 -24.23
C ARG A 482 -13.13 -8.00 -24.93
N THR A 483 -14.31 -7.42 -25.15
CA THR A 483 -15.40 -8.04 -25.92
C THR A 483 -15.33 -7.67 -27.40
N GLN A 484 -16.30 -8.11 -28.22
CA GLN A 484 -16.36 -7.77 -29.66
C GLN A 484 -16.92 -6.35 -29.93
N GLY A 485 -17.45 -5.66 -28.91
CA GLY A 485 -18.08 -4.34 -29.05
C GLY A 485 -17.10 -3.18 -29.28
N PRO A 486 -17.55 -1.92 -29.32
CA PRO A 486 -16.66 -0.76 -29.40
C PRO A 486 -15.71 -0.69 -28.20
N ARG A 487 -14.47 -0.23 -28.38
CA ARG A 487 -13.54 0.01 -27.26
C ARG A 487 -13.75 1.42 -26.72
N GLY A 488 -14.47 1.55 -25.62
CA GLY A 488 -14.62 2.81 -24.88
C GLY A 488 -13.33 3.21 -24.16
N GLU A 489 -13.17 4.52 -23.90
CA GLU A 489 -11.98 5.06 -23.22
C GLU A 489 -12.06 5.03 -21.69
N GLN A 490 -13.26 5.17 -21.13
CA GLN A 490 -13.52 5.31 -19.69
C GLN A 490 -14.91 4.75 -19.33
N PRO A 491 -15.12 4.27 -18.08
CA PRO A 491 -16.41 3.83 -17.60
C PRO A 491 -17.37 5.01 -17.40
N GLN A 492 -18.64 4.69 -17.12
CA GLN A 492 -19.55 5.68 -16.53
C GLN A 492 -19.02 6.14 -15.17
N ALA A 493 -19.22 7.42 -14.84
CA ALA A 493 -18.81 7.96 -13.56
C ALA A 493 -19.56 7.26 -12.41
N PRO A 494 -18.85 6.89 -11.32
CA PRO A 494 -19.48 6.26 -10.17
C PRO A 494 -20.31 7.27 -9.37
N ARG A 495 -21.26 6.77 -8.57
CA ARG A 495 -21.94 7.59 -7.56
C ARG A 495 -21.00 7.86 -6.39
N GLU A 496 -20.86 9.10 -5.98
CA GLU A 496 -20.03 9.48 -4.83
C GLU A 496 -20.88 9.68 -3.58
N ILE A 497 -20.53 8.98 -2.50
CA ILE A 497 -21.16 9.13 -1.18
C ILE A 497 -20.05 9.30 -0.15
N SER A 498 -20.04 10.45 0.53
CA SER A 498 -19.04 10.71 1.58
C SER A 498 -19.19 9.73 2.75
N TYR A 499 -18.08 9.47 3.45
CA TYR A 499 -18.11 8.65 4.66
C TYR A 499 -18.99 9.28 5.76
N ILE A 500 -19.03 10.60 5.82
CA ILE A 500 -19.85 11.36 6.78
C ILE A 500 -21.33 11.11 6.51
N THR A 501 -21.77 11.28 5.26
CA THR A 501 -23.16 11.05 4.84
C THR A 501 -23.57 9.61 5.12
N ARG A 502 -22.73 8.64 4.73
CA ARG A 502 -22.99 7.22 5.00
C ARG A 502 -23.17 6.95 6.50
N ASN A 503 -22.24 7.41 7.32
CA ASN A 503 -22.27 7.19 8.77
C ASN A 503 -23.50 7.83 9.42
N ALA A 504 -23.88 9.05 9.00
CA ALA A 504 -25.08 9.71 9.49
C ALA A 504 -26.36 8.90 9.21
N VAL A 505 -26.48 8.31 8.01
CA VAL A 505 -27.60 7.43 7.66
C VAL A 505 -27.62 6.18 8.55
N ILE A 506 -26.48 5.53 8.73
CA ILE A 506 -26.37 4.32 9.58
C ILE A 506 -26.77 4.64 11.03
N TYR A 507 -26.21 5.69 11.62
CA TYR A 507 -26.50 6.07 13.00
C TYR A 507 -27.95 6.54 13.18
N GLY A 508 -28.51 7.26 12.20
CA GLY A 508 -29.92 7.63 12.19
C GLY A 508 -30.86 6.42 12.18
N ALA A 509 -30.56 5.42 11.34
CA ALA A 509 -31.32 4.18 11.28
C ALA A 509 -31.24 3.38 12.59
N LEU A 510 -30.05 3.27 13.19
CA LEU A 510 -29.86 2.63 14.49
C LEU A 510 -30.66 3.33 15.59
N ALA A 511 -30.61 4.67 15.66
CA ALA A 511 -31.35 5.45 16.64
C ALA A 511 -32.88 5.25 16.48
N ALA A 512 -33.38 5.25 15.24
CA ALA A 512 -34.79 4.98 14.95
C ALA A 512 -35.19 3.55 15.37
N GLY A 513 -34.37 2.54 15.07
CA GLY A 513 -34.61 1.16 15.48
C GLY A 513 -34.68 0.99 17.00
N VAL A 514 -33.75 1.63 17.74
CA VAL A 514 -33.79 1.65 19.21
C VAL A 514 -35.06 2.33 19.71
N ALA A 515 -35.48 3.45 19.13
CA ALA A 515 -36.69 4.15 19.52
C ALA A 515 -37.96 3.30 19.31
N VAL A 516 -38.06 2.60 18.17
CA VAL A 516 -39.16 1.66 17.90
C VAL A 516 -39.16 0.49 18.89
N GLY A 517 -37.99 -0.10 19.16
CA GLY A 517 -37.85 -1.18 20.14
C GLY A 517 -38.31 -0.76 21.55
N VAL A 518 -37.87 0.42 22.01
CA VAL A 518 -38.32 0.99 23.30
C VAL A 518 -39.82 1.26 23.29
N GLY A 519 -40.38 1.74 22.18
CA GLY A 519 -41.81 1.94 22.00
C GLY A 519 -42.62 0.64 22.12
N LEU A 520 -42.18 -0.43 21.46
CA LEU A 520 -42.80 -1.75 21.52
C LEU A 520 -42.73 -2.36 22.93
N VAL A 521 -41.59 -2.22 23.61
CA VAL A 521 -41.44 -2.67 25.01
C VAL A 521 -42.39 -1.90 25.92
N ARG A 522 -42.47 -0.57 25.79
CA ARG A 522 -43.40 0.26 26.56
C ARG A 522 -44.86 -0.11 26.29
N TRP A 523 -45.21 -0.39 25.04
CA TRP A 523 -46.55 -0.83 24.66
C TRP A 523 -46.88 -2.20 25.27
N ALA A 524 -45.98 -3.18 25.16
CA ALA A 524 -46.16 -4.51 25.74
C ALA A 524 -46.28 -4.49 27.28
N LEU A 525 -45.51 -3.61 27.95
CA LEU A 525 -45.61 -3.42 29.40
C LEU A 525 -46.92 -2.74 29.82
N ARG A 526 -47.49 -1.87 28.98
CA ARG A 526 -48.82 -1.27 29.19
C ARG A 526 -49.95 -2.25 28.91
N ALA A 527 -49.80 -3.13 27.92
CA ALA A 527 -50.80 -4.14 27.59
C ALA A 527 -50.89 -5.30 28.62
N ARG A 528 -49.91 -5.41 29.53
CA ARG A 528 -49.89 -6.38 30.64
C ARG A 528 -50.38 -5.81 31.98
N ARG A 529 -50.70 -4.53 32.04
CA ARG A 529 -51.41 -3.89 33.16
C ARG A 529 -52.86 -3.72 32.77
#